data_AF-A0A7Y3EJV4-F1
#
_entry.id   AF-A0A7Y3EJV4-F1
#
_cell.length_a   1.000
_cell.length_b   1.000
_cell.length_c   1.000
_cell.angle_alpha   90.00
_cell.angle_beta   90.00
_cell.angle_gamma   90.00
#
_symmetry.space_group_name_H-M   'P 1'
#
loop_
_entity.id
_entity.type
_entity.pdbx_description
1 polymer ?
#
loop_
_entity_poly.entity_id
_entity_poly.type
_entity_poly.pdbx_seq_one_letter_code
_entity_poly.pdbx_strand_id
1 'polypeptide(L)'
;MKTKIYLLYTILITFTFVTIYSCSSGGDDDTNTLIPEGPQLIWSDEFDSDGSISSSNWLAETVPPNNGSWWNGEKQHYTNRTDNAYVSNGTLKIVAKKETYTYQNSTKQYTSARLITKNRFEFTYGRVDVRAKLPIGEGTWPAIWTLGANIDTIGWPACGEIDIMEHWDHIPGGKVSSATHTIACSGGCANVLVGETSLPDYGTQFHIYSLEWKEDELNFLIDGEFKYQYKPTNKTPQNWPFTSDQFIILNIAMGGSWFSIDPNFNEATMEVDYVRVYQ
;
A
#
# COMPACT_ATOMS: atom_id res chain seq x y z
N MET A 1 68.06 43.44 -2.52
CA MET A 1 66.61 43.43 -2.21
C MET A 1 66.26 42.08 -1.59
N LYS A 2 65.92 42.11 -0.29
CA LYS A 2 65.30 41.09 0.58
C LYS A 2 65.59 39.59 0.31
N THR A 3 66.55 39.05 1.05
CA THR A 3 66.70 37.61 1.35
C THR A 3 65.97 37.31 2.67
N LYS A 4 64.96 36.44 2.66
CA LYS A 4 64.22 36.02 3.87
C LYS A 4 64.95 34.85 4.54
N ILE A 5 65.25 35.01 5.83
CA ILE A 5 65.85 34.01 6.72
C ILE A 5 64.72 33.14 7.29
N TYR A 6 64.90 31.82 7.24
CA TYR A 6 64.03 30.84 7.86
C TYR A 6 64.48 30.58 9.30
N LEU A 7 63.59 30.77 10.28
CA LEU A 7 63.80 30.34 11.67
C LEU A 7 63.08 29.00 11.88
N LEU A 8 63.83 27.96 12.26
CA LEU A 8 63.30 26.71 12.77
C LEU A 8 62.73 26.95 14.18
N TYR A 9 61.48 26.54 14.41
CA TYR A 9 60.92 26.38 15.75
C TYR A 9 60.73 24.89 16.04
N THR A 10 61.52 24.38 16.98
CA THR A 10 61.43 23.06 17.58
C THR A 10 60.24 23.02 18.53
N ILE A 11 59.24 22.17 18.29
CA ILE A 11 58.11 21.97 19.21
C ILE A 11 58.42 20.75 20.10
N LEU A 12 58.46 21.00 21.41
CA LEU A 12 58.61 20.03 22.49
C LEU A 12 57.38 19.12 22.56
N ILE A 13 57.58 17.80 22.55
CA ILE A 13 56.56 16.79 22.82
C ILE A 13 56.48 16.58 24.34
N THR A 14 55.37 16.96 24.96
CA THR A 14 55.05 16.59 26.34
C THR A 14 54.22 15.31 26.36
N PHE A 15 54.81 14.22 26.86
CA PHE A 15 54.12 12.97 27.18
C PHE A 15 53.35 13.13 28.49
N THR A 16 52.02 13.11 28.42
CA THR A 16 51.17 13.00 29.62
C THR A 16 50.94 11.52 29.90
N PHE A 17 51.51 11.02 30.98
CA PHE A 17 51.19 9.71 31.54
C PHE A 17 49.76 9.74 32.10
N VAL A 18 48.87 8.90 31.57
CA VAL A 18 47.60 8.57 32.23
C VAL A 18 47.69 7.10 32.66
N THR A 19 47.78 6.91 33.97
CA THR A 19 47.76 5.63 34.66
C THR A 19 46.41 4.94 34.46
N ILE A 20 46.49 3.69 34.02
CA ILE A 20 45.37 2.76 33.83
C ILE A 20 44.90 2.30 35.21
N TYR A 21 43.65 2.58 35.57
CA TYR A 21 42.98 1.90 36.68
C TYR A 21 42.35 0.61 36.14
N SER A 22 42.94 -0.53 36.51
CA SER A 22 42.31 -1.84 36.42
C SER A 22 41.31 -1.96 37.58
N CYS A 23 40.01 -1.98 37.27
CA CYS A 23 39.00 -2.48 38.18
C CYS A 23 38.53 -3.84 37.65
N SER A 24 38.89 -4.91 38.38
CA SER A 24 38.38 -6.26 38.21
C SER A 24 37.37 -6.51 39.33
N SER A 25 36.11 -6.73 38.96
CA SER A 25 35.16 -7.55 39.71
C SER A 25 33.92 -7.77 38.84
N GLY A 26 33.54 -9.04 38.71
CA GLY A 26 32.55 -9.53 37.76
C GLY A 26 31.19 -8.86 37.77
N GLY A 27 30.60 -8.83 36.59
CA GLY A 27 29.19 -8.62 36.32
C GLY A 27 28.95 -9.28 34.97
N ASP A 28 27.96 -10.18 34.92
CA ASP A 28 27.55 -10.91 33.72
C ASP A 28 27.49 -9.97 32.51
N ASP A 29 28.17 -10.37 31.43
CA ASP A 29 27.99 -9.76 30.10
C ASP A 29 26.64 -10.23 29.57
N ASP A 30 25.58 -9.74 30.21
CA ASP A 30 24.22 -9.83 29.72
C ASP A 30 24.16 -8.84 28.55
N THR A 31 24.57 -9.30 27.37
CA THR A 31 24.24 -8.65 26.10
C THR A 31 22.73 -8.77 25.92
N ASN A 32 21.99 -8.04 26.73
CA ASN A 32 20.57 -7.80 26.56
C ASN A 32 20.46 -6.91 25.32
N THR A 33 20.57 -7.54 24.15
CA THR A 33 20.08 -6.98 22.89
C THR A 33 18.64 -6.61 23.18
N LEU A 34 18.40 -5.32 23.43
CA LEU A 34 17.08 -4.74 23.53
C LEU A 34 16.36 -5.09 22.23
N ILE A 35 15.59 -6.17 22.24
CA ILE A 35 14.62 -6.43 21.18
C ILE A 35 13.75 -5.18 21.16
N PRO A 36 13.63 -4.46 20.03
CA PRO A 36 12.87 -3.23 20.05
C PRO A 36 11.44 -3.57 20.46
N GLU A 37 10.98 -2.99 21.58
CA GLU A 37 9.58 -3.05 21.97
C GLU A 37 8.77 -2.26 20.94
N GLY A 38 8.07 -2.97 20.06
CA GLY A 38 7.23 -2.39 19.03
C GLY A 38 7.19 -3.22 17.75
N PRO A 39 6.21 -2.94 16.87
CA PRO A 39 6.06 -3.65 15.61
C PRO A 39 7.32 -3.49 14.74
N GLN A 40 7.87 -4.61 14.28
CA GLN A 40 9.06 -4.70 13.43
C GLN A 40 8.67 -4.64 11.97
N LEU A 41 9.38 -3.85 11.16
CA LEU A 41 9.20 -3.84 9.70
C LEU A 41 9.62 -5.20 9.12
N ILE A 42 8.69 -5.93 8.50
CA ILE A 42 8.95 -7.26 7.91
C ILE A 42 9.03 -7.23 6.38
N TRP A 43 8.42 -6.23 5.75
CA TRP A 43 8.45 -6.05 4.29
C TRP A 43 8.13 -4.61 3.93
N SER A 44 8.76 -4.09 2.88
CA SER A 44 8.41 -2.81 2.30
C SER A 44 8.74 -2.70 0.82
N ASP A 45 8.09 -1.75 0.16
CA ASP A 45 8.52 -1.16 -1.10
C ASP A 45 8.50 0.36 -0.94
N GLU A 46 9.68 0.97 -1.02
CA GLU A 46 9.90 2.42 -0.88
C GLU A 46 9.94 3.13 -2.25
N PHE A 47 9.84 2.38 -3.36
CA PHE A 47 9.84 2.92 -4.72
C PHE A 47 11.01 3.89 -5.03
N ASP A 48 12.21 3.59 -4.51
CA ASP A 48 13.42 4.41 -4.69
C ASP A 48 14.12 4.24 -6.05
N SER A 49 13.72 3.23 -6.85
CA SER A 49 14.35 2.91 -8.13
C SER A 49 13.44 3.28 -9.29
N ASP A 50 13.77 4.37 -9.98
CA ASP A 50 13.06 4.83 -11.18
C ASP A 50 12.96 3.74 -12.26
N GLY A 51 11.83 3.71 -12.97
CA GLY A 51 11.58 2.82 -14.10
C GLY A 51 10.41 1.87 -13.88
N SER A 52 10.52 0.65 -14.38
CA SER A 52 9.46 -0.36 -14.24
C SER A 52 9.30 -0.80 -12.78
N ILE A 53 8.07 -1.16 -12.40
CA ILE A 53 7.80 -1.76 -11.08
C ILE A 53 8.67 -3.00 -10.83
N SER A 54 9.11 -3.19 -9.58
CA SER A 54 9.93 -4.35 -9.24
C SER A 54 9.11 -5.63 -9.34
N SER A 55 9.50 -6.53 -10.24
CA SER A 55 8.84 -7.84 -10.40
C SER A 55 9.07 -8.77 -9.20
N SER A 56 10.02 -8.46 -8.31
CA SER A 56 10.19 -9.18 -7.04
C SER A 56 9.05 -8.90 -6.06
N ASN A 57 8.44 -7.71 -6.15
CA ASN A 57 7.43 -7.22 -5.21
C ASN A 57 6.02 -7.29 -5.81
N TRP A 58 5.89 -7.00 -7.12
CA TRP A 58 4.60 -6.83 -7.77
C TRP A 58 4.42 -7.71 -9.01
N LEU A 59 3.19 -8.18 -9.20
CA LEU A 59 2.65 -8.69 -10.46
C LEU A 59 1.62 -7.70 -11.01
N ALA A 60 1.78 -7.28 -12.26
CA ALA A 60 0.72 -6.57 -12.97
C ALA A 60 -0.30 -7.57 -13.53
N GLU A 61 -1.55 -7.50 -13.08
CA GLU A 61 -2.63 -8.30 -13.65
C GLU A 61 -3.12 -7.69 -14.97
N THR A 62 -3.11 -8.50 -16.02
CA THR A 62 -3.48 -8.06 -17.39
C THR A 62 -4.59 -8.89 -18.03
N VAL A 63 -4.90 -10.06 -17.47
CA VAL A 63 -5.92 -10.96 -18.00
C VAL A 63 -7.17 -10.84 -17.12
N PRO A 64 -8.24 -10.20 -17.61
CA PRO A 64 -9.47 -10.07 -16.83
C PRO A 64 -10.21 -11.43 -16.69
N PRO A 65 -10.73 -11.76 -15.50
CA PRO A 65 -11.28 -13.10 -15.21
C PRO A 65 -12.69 -13.35 -15.77
N ASN A 66 -13.47 -12.31 -16.08
CA ASN A 66 -14.88 -12.44 -16.44
C ASN A 66 -15.14 -12.07 -17.90
N ASN A 67 -14.89 -13.01 -18.82
CA ASN A 67 -15.14 -12.86 -20.26
C ASN A 67 -14.57 -11.55 -20.85
N GLY A 68 -13.32 -11.20 -20.49
CA GLY A 68 -12.70 -9.96 -20.98
C GLY A 68 -12.99 -8.70 -20.16
N SER A 69 -13.63 -8.82 -18.98
CA SER A 69 -13.91 -7.72 -18.06
C SER A 69 -13.62 -8.08 -16.60
N TRP A 70 -13.48 -7.05 -15.75
CA TRP A 70 -13.45 -7.18 -14.30
C TRP A 70 -14.88 -7.22 -13.74
N TRP A 71 -15.03 -7.61 -12.48
CA TRP A 71 -16.31 -8.04 -11.91
C TRP A 71 -17.37 -6.93 -11.81
N ASN A 72 -16.95 -5.66 -11.74
CA ASN A 72 -17.83 -4.57 -11.32
C ASN A 72 -18.34 -3.67 -12.47
N GLY A 73 -18.31 -4.17 -13.71
CA GLY A 73 -18.72 -3.37 -14.89
C GLY A 73 -17.70 -2.30 -15.30
N GLU A 74 -16.49 -2.40 -14.76
CA GLU A 74 -15.30 -1.58 -14.99
C GLU A 74 -14.95 -1.45 -16.49
N LYS A 75 -14.47 -0.27 -16.89
CA LYS A 75 -14.27 0.12 -18.29
C LYS A 75 -12.83 0.07 -18.76
N GLN A 76 -11.87 -0.02 -17.85
CA GLN A 76 -10.44 -0.08 -18.18
C GLN A 76 -9.99 -1.48 -18.59
N HIS A 77 -8.88 -1.51 -19.33
CA HIS A 77 -8.00 -2.66 -19.39
C HIS A 77 -6.79 -2.42 -18.48
N TYR A 78 -6.49 -3.32 -17.55
CA TYR A 78 -5.24 -3.25 -16.80
C TYR A 78 -4.08 -3.71 -17.68
N THR A 79 -2.97 -2.98 -17.71
CA THR A 79 -1.79 -3.31 -18.53
C THR A 79 -0.56 -3.48 -17.65
N ASN A 80 0.50 -4.03 -18.24
CA ASN A 80 1.84 -4.07 -17.67
C ASN A 80 2.79 -3.05 -18.32
N ARG A 81 2.25 -2.04 -19.03
CA ARG A 81 3.05 -0.99 -19.66
C ARG A 81 3.51 0.02 -18.63
N THR A 82 4.71 0.56 -18.84
CA THR A 82 5.20 1.74 -18.12
C THR A 82 4.34 2.98 -18.34
N ASP A 83 3.45 2.97 -19.33
CA ASP A 83 2.46 4.02 -19.53
C ASP A 83 1.41 4.04 -18.41
N ASN A 84 1.20 2.92 -17.70
CA ASN A 84 0.17 2.76 -16.67
C ASN A 84 0.73 2.47 -15.27
N ALA A 85 1.92 1.90 -15.14
CA ALA A 85 2.59 1.72 -13.86
C ALA A 85 4.11 1.86 -13.97
N TYR A 86 4.69 2.79 -13.21
CA TYR A 86 6.14 3.03 -13.17
C TYR A 86 6.53 3.75 -11.88
N VAL A 87 7.80 3.67 -11.54
CA VAL A 87 8.40 4.44 -10.45
C VAL A 87 9.11 5.66 -11.03
N SER A 88 8.87 6.82 -10.43
CA SER A 88 9.61 8.05 -10.76
C SER A 88 9.61 9.01 -9.58
N ASN A 89 10.79 9.56 -9.27
CA ASN A 89 10.99 10.52 -8.20
C ASN A 89 10.56 9.98 -6.82
N GLY A 90 10.98 8.74 -6.50
CA GLY A 90 10.76 8.12 -5.18
C GLY A 90 9.32 7.70 -4.90
N THR A 91 8.48 7.54 -5.93
CA THR A 91 7.09 7.11 -5.76
C THR A 91 6.65 6.22 -6.92
N LEU A 92 5.79 5.25 -6.63
CA LEU A 92 5.02 4.53 -7.64
C LEU A 92 3.93 5.44 -8.20
N LYS A 93 3.81 5.44 -9.53
CA LYS A 93 2.71 6.04 -10.29
C LYS A 93 1.84 4.93 -10.85
N ILE A 94 0.57 4.89 -10.46
CA ILE A 94 -0.47 4.13 -11.18
C ILE A 94 -1.29 5.14 -11.96
N VAL A 95 -1.30 5.03 -13.29
CA VAL A 95 -1.92 6.03 -14.19
C VAL A 95 -3.07 5.40 -14.95
N ALA A 96 -4.27 5.93 -14.72
CA ALA A 96 -5.44 5.66 -15.52
C ALA A 96 -5.51 6.64 -16.69
N LYS A 97 -5.75 6.15 -17.92
CA LYS A 97 -5.73 6.94 -19.15
C LYS A 97 -6.93 6.64 -20.03
N LYS A 98 -7.45 7.66 -20.70
CA LYS A 98 -8.38 7.52 -21.82
C LYS A 98 -7.60 7.25 -23.09
N GLU A 99 -7.60 6.00 -23.51
CA GLU A 99 -6.98 5.56 -24.76
C GLU A 99 -7.69 4.30 -25.28
N THR A 100 -7.75 4.15 -26.60
CA THR A 100 -8.23 2.91 -27.19
C THR A 100 -7.13 1.85 -27.08
N TYR A 101 -7.45 0.74 -26.42
CA TYR A 101 -6.52 -0.37 -26.22
C TYR A 101 -7.19 -1.70 -26.55
N THR A 102 -6.54 -2.50 -27.40
CA THR A 102 -7.03 -3.81 -27.82
C THR A 102 -6.10 -4.91 -27.32
N TYR A 103 -6.66 -5.88 -26.59
CA TYR A 103 -5.95 -7.06 -26.10
C TYR A 103 -6.82 -8.30 -26.29
N GLN A 104 -6.26 -9.34 -26.90
CA GLN A 104 -6.95 -10.61 -27.16
C GLN A 104 -8.38 -10.43 -27.75
N ASN A 105 -8.52 -9.59 -28.77
CA ASN A 105 -9.78 -9.23 -29.44
C ASN A 105 -10.82 -8.47 -28.57
N SER A 106 -10.47 -8.08 -27.34
CA SER A 106 -11.26 -7.16 -26.51
C SER A 106 -10.70 -5.74 -26.64
N THR A 107 -11.57 -4.77 -26.95
CA THR A 107 -11.17 -3.35 -27.03
C THR A 107 -11.82 -2.57 -25.89
N LYS A 108 -10.99 -1.85 -25.13
CA LYS A 108 -11.42 -0.91 -24.08
C LYS A 108 -11.04 0.51 -24.48
N GLN A 109 -11.69 1.49 -23.85
CA GLN A 109 -11.46 2.93 -24.09
C GLN A 109 -10.66 3.59 -22.96
N TYR A 110 -10.23 2.79 -22.00
CA TYR A 110 -9.41 3.22 -20.89
C TYR A 110 -8.37 2.16 -20.57
N THR A 111 -7.22 2.59 -20.07
CA THR A 111 -6.18 1.72 -19.53
C THR A 111 -5.84 2.16 -18.12
N SER A 112 -5.32 1.22 -17.32
CA SER A 112 -4.84 1.49 -15.96
C SER A 112 -3.87 0.38 -15.56
N ALA A 113 -3.51 0.29 -14.29
CA ALA A 113 -2.80 -0.85 -13.72
C ALA A 113 -3.48 -1.39 -12.45
N ARG A 114 -3.28 -2.70 -12.23
CA ARG A 114 -3.65 -3.43 -11.02
C ARG A 114 -2.44 -4.27 -10.62
N LEU A 115 -1.83 -3.91 -9.51
CA LEU A 115 -0.59 -4.52 -9.01
C LEU A 115 -0.92 -5.36 -7.79
N ILE A 116 -0.45 -6.61 -7.78
CA ILE A 116 -0.67 -7.55 -6.66
C ILE A 116 0.64 -8.11 -6.13
N THR A 117 0.71 -8.37 -4.83
CA THR A 117 1.87 -9.04 -4.20
C THR A 117 1.73 -10.57 -4.14
N LYS A 118 0.67 -11.15 -4.72
CA LYS A 118 0.41 -12.60 -4.71
C LYS A 118 1.64 -13.39 -5.20
N ASN A 119 1.99 -14.46 -4.49
CA ASN A 119 3.19 -15.28 -4.66
C ASN A 119 4.53 -14.52 -4.57
N ARG A 120 4.55 -13.33 -3.97
CA ARG A 120 5.77 -12.53 -3.73
C ARG A 120 5.87 -12.10 -2.28
N PHE A 121 4.79 -11.53 -1.77
CA PHE A 121 4.62 -11.18 -0.37
C PHE A 121 3.16 -11.38 0.03
N GLU A 122 2.98 -12.21 1.04
CA GLU A 122 1.69 -12.59 1.62
C GLU A 122 1.90 -12.62 3.14
N PHE A 123 0.91 -12.16 3.89
CA PHE A 123 1.06 -12.01 5.35
C PHE A 123 -0.27 -12.29 6.06
N THR A 124 -0.15 -12.70 7.32
CA THR A 124 -1.27 -12.80 8.26
C THR A 124 -0.96 -11.97 9.49
N TYR A 125 -1.91 -11.11 9.88
CA TYR A 125 -1.79 -10.19 11.02
C TYR A 125 -0.66 -9.15 10.91
N GLY A 126 -0.69 -8.19 11.82
CA GLY A 126 0.27 -7.09 11.89
C GLY A 126 -0.36 -5.78 11.46
N ARG A 127 0.46 -4.90 10.87
CA ARG A 127 0.03 -3.61 10.38
C ARG A 127 0.54 -3.38 8.97
N VAL A 128 -0.31 -2.90 8.08
CA VAL A 128 0.10 -2.39 6.77
C VAL A 128 -0.18 -0.89 6.71
N ASP A 129 0.82 -0.13 6.28
CA ASP A 129 0.74 1.30 6.00
C ASP A 129 1.01 1.53 4.51
N VAL A 130 0.10 2.23 3.85
CA VAL A 130 0.28 2.70 2.47
C VAL A 130 0.19 4.22 2.46
N ARG A 131 1.31 4.88 2.17
CA ARG A 131 1.33 6.34 2.03
C ARG A 131 1.05 6.71 0.58
N ALA A 132 -0.14 7.27 0.32
CA ALA A 132 -0.58 7.56 -1.03
C ALA A 132 -1.29 8.91 -1.15
N LYS A 133 -1.25 9.47 -2.36
CA LYS A 133 -2.07 10.57 -2.83
C LYS A 133 -2.93 10.05 -3.97
N LEU A 134 -4.24 10.22 -3.84
CA LEU A 134 -5.21 9.61 -4.73
C LEU A 134 -5.42 10.44 -6.01
N PRO A 135 -5.89 9.84 -7.10
CA PRO A 135 -6.24 10.56 -8.31
C PRO A 135 -7.43 11.52 -8.07
N ILE A 136 -7.41 12.66 -8.76
CA ILE A 136 -8.58 13.52 -8.95
C ILE A 136 -9.12 13.24 -10.35
N GLY A 137 -10.43 13.03 -10.48
CA GLY A 137 -11.08 12.78 -11.76
C GLY A 137 -12.35 11.94 -11.62
N GLU A 138 -13.48 12.55 -11.94
CA GLU A 138 -14.79 11.90 -11.92
C GLU A 138 -14.79 10.66 -12.83
N GLY A 139 -15.02 9.49 -12.22
CA GLY A 139 -14.93 8.21 -12.91
C GLY A 139 -13.76 7.33 -12.49
N THR A 140 -12.81 7.86 -11.71
CA THR A 140 -11.75 7.06 -11.10
C THR A 140 -12.27 6.30 -9.88
N TRP A 141 -11.70 5.12 -9.66
CA TRP A 141 -11.91 4.29 -8.48
C TRP A 141 -10.57 3.71 -8.02
N PRO A 142 -9.73 4.51 -7.35
CA PRO A 142 -8.52 4.02 -6.70
C PRO A 142 -8.87 3.10 -5.52
N ALA A 143 -8.09 2.04 -5.33
CA ALA A 143 -8.23 1.11 -4.22
C ALA A 143 -6.88 0.65 -3.68
N ILE A 144 -6.81 0.54 -2.35
CA ILE A 144 -5.76 -0.11 -1.56
C ILE A 144 -6.46 -1.17 -0.73
N TRP A 145 -6.17 -2.43 -0.99
CA TRP A 145 -6.95 -3.54 -0.43
C TRP A 145 -6.14 -4.82 -0.38
N THR A 146 -6.68 -5.83 0.29
CA THR A 146 -6.09 -7.16 0.35
C THR A 146 -7.09 -8.23 -0.03
N LEU A 147 -6.57 -9.36 -0.52
CA LEU A 147 -7.37 -10.52 -0.88
C LEU A 147 -6.71 -11.80 -0.39
N GLY A 148 -7.50 -12.77 0.05
CA GLY A 148 -6.96 -14.03 0.60
C GLY A 148 -6.13 -14.77 -0.44
N ALA A 149 -4.92 -15.17 -0.07
CA ALA A 149 -3.99 -15.92 -0.94
C ALA A 149 -4.58 -17.28 -1.36
N ASN A 150 -5.49 -17.82 -0.56
CA ASN A 150 -6.27 -19.03 -0.84
C ASN A 150 -7.44 -18.82 -1.82
N ILE A 151 -7.56 -17.67 -2.49
CA ILE A 151 -8.63 -17.40 -3.48
C ILE A 151 -8.75 -18.49 -4.55
N ASP A 152 -7.64 -19.09 -5.00
CA ASP A 152 -7.69 -20.13 -6.04
C ASP A 152 -8.24 -21.47 -5.52
N THR A 153 -8.28 -21.68 -4.21
CA THR A 153 -8.75 -22.92 -3.59
C THR A 153 -10.17 -22.80 -3.02
N ILE A 154 -10.52 -21.67 -2.40
CA ILE A 154 -11.83 -21.48 -1.77
C ILE A 154 -12.71 -20.41 -2.43
N GLY A 155 -12.16 -19.60 -3.32
CA GLY A 155 -12.90 -18.59 -4.07
C GLY A 155 -13.30 -17.36 -3.26
N TRP A 156 -13.75 -16.34 -3.96
CA TRP A 156 -14.38 -15.16 -3.36
C TRP A 156 -15.88 -15.40 -3.12
N PRO A 157 -16.49 -14.90 -2.02
CA PRO A 157 -15.91 -14.08 -0.95
C PRO A 157 -15.34 -14.89 0.22
N ALA A 158 -15.22 -16.22 0.09
CA ALA A 158 -14.78 -17.09 1.18
C ALA A 158 -13.30 -16.88 1.58
N CYS A 159 -12.45 -16.47 0.64
CA CYS A 159 -11.06 -16.07 0.88
C CYS A 159 -10.90 -14.80 1.72
N GLY A 160 -11.97 -14.01 1.87
CA GLY A 160 -11.92 -12.73 2.56
C GLY A 160 -11.25 -11.64 1.73
N GLU A 161 -11.86 -10.46 1.77
CA GLU A 161 -11.37 -9.22 1.18
C GLU A 161 -11.38 -8.14 2.26
N ILE A 162 -10.31 -7.34 2.31
CA ILE A 162 -10.18 -6.21 3.23
C ILE A 162 -9.86 -4.97 2.41
N ASP A 163 -10.83 -4.08 2.27
CA ASP A 163 -10.65 -2.81 1.58
C ASP A 163 -10.17 -1.77 2.58
N ILE A 164 -8.86 -1.52 2.56
CA ILE A 164 -8.22 -0.55 3.47
C ILE A 164 -8.68 0.85 3.09
N MET A 165 -8.70 1.14 1.79
CA MET A 165 -9.17 2.39 1.22
C MET A 165 -9.75 2.15 -0.17
N GLU A 166 -10.98 2.61 -0.37
CA GLU A 166 -11.55 2.89 -1.68
C GLU A 166 -11.99 4.34 -1.74
N HIS A 167 -12.02 4.88 -2.95
CA HIS A 167 -12.54 6.22 -3.21
C HIS A 167 -13.23 6.27 -4.57
N TRP A 168 -14.29 7.08 -4.66
CA TRP A 168 -14.91 7.45 -5.92
C TRP A 168 -15.06 8.96 -5.99
N ASP A 169 -14.40 9.58 -6.98
CA ASP A 169 -14.31 11.04 -7.09
C ASP A 169 -15.66 11.72 -7.35
N HIS A 170 -16.66 10.98 -7.83
CA HIS A 170 -18.02 11.49 -8.03
C HIS A 170 -18.78 11.75 -6.71
N ILE A 171 -18.27 11.28 -5.57
CA ILE A 171 -18.88 11.49 -4.26
C ILE A 171 -18.43 12.85 -3.73
N PRO A 172 -19.35 13.83 -3.53
CA PRO A 172 -18.97 15.16 -3.07
C PRO A 172 -18.28 15.14 -1.70
N GLY A 173 -17.26 15.98 -1.54
CA GLY A 173 -16.58 16.21 -0.26
C GLY A 173 -15.37 15.31 0.01
N GLY A 174 -14.90 14.54 -0.99
CA GLY A 174 -13.67 13.76 -0.89
C GLY A 174 -13.79 12.62 0.12
N LYS A 175 -14.76 11.73 -0.05
CA LYS A 175 -14.96 10.62 0.88
C LYS A 175 -14.11 9.41 0.49
N VAL A 176 -13.45 8.81 1.47
CA VAL A 176 -12.83 7.48 1.33
C VAL A 176 -13.61 6.48 2.18
N SER A 177 -13.60 5.21 1.77
CA SER A 177 -14.27 4.12 2.47
C SER A 177 -13.34 2.96 2.79
N SER A 178 -13.63 2.29 3.90
CA SER A 178 -13.05 0.98 4.24
C SER A 178 -14.17 -0.04 4.37
N ALA A 179 -13.94 -1.25 3.89
CA ALA A 179 -14.95 -2.31 3.89
C ALA A 179 -14.30 -3.70 4.09
N THR A 180 -15.16 -4.68 4.32
CA THR A 180 -14.76 -6.09 4.36
C THR A 180 -15.78 -6.91 3.60
N HIS A 181 -15.32 -7.87 2.81
CA HIS A 181 -16.21 -8.82 2.14
C HIS A 181 -15.99 -10.24 2.66
N THR A 182 -17.11 -10.86 3.07
CA THR A 182 -17.13 -12.23 3.60
C THR A 182 -18.33 -12.99 3.01
N ILE A 183 -18.44 -14.29 3.34
CA ILE A 183 -19.61 -15.10 2.96
C ILE A 183 -20.91 -14.52 3.53
N ALA A 184 -20.88 -14.02 4.77
CA ALA A 184 -22.05 -13.44 5.42
C ALA A 184 -22.54 -12.16 4.74
N CYS A 185 -21.64 -11.37 4.15
CA CYS A 185 -21.98 -10.13 3.48
C CYS A 185 -20.89 -9.70 2.49
N SER A 186 -21.24 -9.59 1.21
CA SER A 186 -20.35 -9.18 0.12
C SER A 186 -21.16 -8.59 -1.05
N GLY A 187 -20.50 -7.94 -2.02
CA GLY A 187 -21.11 -7.53 -3.30
C GLY A 187 -22.30 -6.57 -3.19
N GLY A 188 -22.24 -5.58 -2.28
CA GLY A 188 -23.35 -4.62 -2.10
C GLY A 188 -24.51 -5.15 -1.25
N CYS A 189 -24.29 -6.25 -0.51
CA CYS A 189 -25.16 -6.70 0.57
C CYS A 189 -25.66 -5.53 1.45
N ALA A 190 -26.95 -5.50 1.77
CA ALA A 190 -27.58 -4.38 2.49
C ALA A 190 -27.02 -4.12 3.91
N ASN A 191 -26.38 -5.13 4.51
CA ASN A 191 -25.79 -5.05 5.85
C ASN A 191 -24.25 -4.91 5.80
N VAL A 192 -23.68 -4.50 4.66
CA VAL A 192 -22.23 -4.30 4.55
C VAL A 192 -21.83 -3.20 5.52
N LEU A 193 -20.86 -3.51 6.38
CA LEU A 193 -20.29 -2.53 7.28
C LEU A 193 -19.22 -1.79 6.49
N VAL A 194 -19.42 -0.49 6.31
CA VAL A 194 -18.51 0.41 5.60
C VAL A 194 -18.14 1.54 6.54
N GLY A 195 -16.85 1.78 6.69
CA GLY A 195 -16.35 2.98 7.36
C GLY A 195 -16.17 4.10 6.35
N GLU A 196 -16.93 5.18 6.44
CA GLU A 196 -16.72 6.36 5.60
C GLU A 196 -15.95 7.45 6.35
N THR A 197 -14.96 8.05 5.71
CA THR A 197 -14.23 9.21 6.23
C THR A 197 -14.20 10.32 5.19
N SER A 198 -14.59 11.54 5.60
CA SER A 198 -14.36 12.74 4.78
C SER A 198 -12.88 13.10 4.81
N LEU A 199 -12.27 13.21 3.65
CA LEU A 199 -10.87 13.50 3.42
C LEU A 199 -10.73 14.46 2.21
N PRO A 200 -11.10 15.75 2.33
CA PRO A 200 -11.25 16.66 1.19
C PRO A 200 -9.96 16.91 0.39
N ASP A 201 -8.81 16.65 0.98
CA ASP A 201 -7.48 16.87 0.42
C ASP A 201 -6.81 15.60 -0.15
N TYR A 202 -7.54 14.48 -0.25
CA TYR A 202 -7.11 13.16 -0.78
C TYR A 202 -6.25 13.22 -2.05
N GLY A 203 -6.58 14.15 -2.96
CA GLY A 203 -5.88 14.32 -4.24
C GLY A 203 -4.79 15.38 -4.27
N THR A 204 -4.61 16.11 -3.16
CA THR A 204 -3.63 17.20 -3.04
C THR A 204 -2.54 16.94 -2.01
N GLN A 205 -2.80 16.06 -1.03
CA GLN A 205 -1.87 15.65 0.02
C GLN A 205 -1.67 14.14 0.01
N PHE A 206 -0.51 13.70 0.50
CA PHE A 206 -0.30 12.29 0.82
C PHE A 206 -0.88 12.00 2.20
N HIS A 207 -1.63 10.91 2.29
CA HIS A 207 -2.14 10.36 3.54
C HIS A 207 -1.63 8.94 3.75
N ILE A 208 -1.58 8.49 5.01
CA ILE A 208 -1.20 7.14 5.37
C ILE A 208 -2.46 6.33 5.65
N TYR A 209 -2.84 5.47 4.70
CA TYR A 209 -3.94 4.53 4.86
C TYR A 209 -3.42 3.27 5.53
N SER A 210 -3.94 2.96 6.71
CA SER A 210 -3.42 1.89 7.56
C SER A 210 -4.50 0.86 7.90
N LEU A 211 -4.08 -0.40 7.94
CA LEU A 211 -4.83 -1.50 8.55
C LEU A 211 -3.99 -2.10 9.67
N GLU A 212 -4.54 -2.12 10.88
CA GLU A 212 -4.08 -2.99 11.96
C GLU A 212 -4.93 -4.25 11.98
N TRP A 213 -4.33 -5.37 11.60
CA TRP A 213 -4.97 -6.67 11.53
C TRP A 213 -4.52 -7.52 12.72
N LYS A 214 -5.42 -7.71 13.68
CA LYS A 214 -5.23 -8.59 14.82
C LYS A 214 -6.00 -9.90 14.61
N GLU A 215 -5.73 -10.88 15.46
CA GLU A 215 -6.43 -12.17 15.44
C GLU A 215 -7.96 -12.01 15.55
N ASP A 216 -8.42 -10.99 16.29
CA ASP A 216 -9.84 -10.81 16.62
C ASP A 216 -10.47 -9.48 16.15
N GLU A 217 -9.73 -8.60 15.47
CA GLU A 217 -10.27 -7.32 14.98
C GLU A 217 -9.43 -6.75 13.83
N LEU A 218 -10.10 -5.99 12.96
CA LEU A 218 -9.46 -5.14 11.94
C LEU A 218 -9.73 -3.69 12.32
N ASN A 219 -8.68 -2.89 12.51
CA ASN A 219 -8.80 -1.46 12.75
C ASN A 219 -8.23 -0.71 11.55
N PHE A 220 -9.01 0.24 11.04
CA PHE A 220 -8.68 1.04 9.88
C PHE A 220 -8.36 2.46 10.35
N LEU A 221 -7.22 2.98 9.91
CA LEU A 221 -6.71 4.28 10.31
C LEU A 221 -6.32 5.10 9.08
N ILE A 222 -6.44 6.42 9.22
CA ILE A 222 -5.91 7.38 8.26
C ILE A 222 -5.05 8.36 9.04
N ASP A 223 -3.80 8.51 8.64
CA ASP A 223 -2.80 9.38 9.30
C ASP A 223 -2.63 9.05 10.79
N GLY A 224 -2.71 7.75 11.12
CA GLY A 224 -2.62 7.26 12.50
C GLY A 224 -3.89 7.43 13.34
N GLU A 225 -4.93 8.08 12.80
CA GLU A 225 -6.20 8.29 13.48
C GLU A 225 -7.18 7.16 13.17
N PHE A 226 -7.73 6.52 14.20
CA PHE A 226 -8.75 5.48 14.08
C PHE A 226 -10.01 6.01 13.36
N LYS A 227 -10.50 5.26 12.37
CA LYS A 227 -11.70 5.60 11.59
C LYS A 227 -12.80 4.56 11.69
N TYR A 228 -12.45 3.29 11.59
CA TYR A 228 -13.41 2.21 11.46
C TYR A 228 -12.85 0.91 12.04
N GLN A 229 -13.75 0.05 12.55
CA GLN A 229 -13.41 -1.26 13.07
C GLN A 229 -14.36 -2.31 12.51
N TYR A 230 -13.79 -3.44 12.09
CA TYR A 230 -14.52 -4.68 11.85
C TYR A 230 -14.21 -5.68 12.97
N LYS A 231 -15.19 -5.92 13.84
CA LYS A 231 -15.07 -6.84 14.99
C LYS A 231 -16.41 -7.55 15.29
N PRO A 232 -16.75 -8.61 14.54
CA PRO A 232 -17.95 -9.41 14.86
C PRO A 232 -17.87 -9.98 16.28
N THR A 233 -18.98 -9.89 17.02
CA THR A 233 -19.07 -10.42 18.39
C THR A 233 -18.81 -11.92 18.45
N ASN A 234 -19.43 -12.67 17.54
CA ASN A 234 -19.22 -14.11 17.36
C ASN A 234 -18.52 -14.32 16.02
N LYS A 235 -17.30 -14.84 16.06
CA LYS A 235 -16.50 -15.11 14.86
C LYS A 235 -16.79 -16.51 14.35
N THR A 236 -17.17 -16.60 13.08
CA THR A 236 -17.38 -17.85 12.37
C THR A 236 -16.71 -17.74 10.99
N PRO A 237 -16.46 -18.85 10.29
CA PRO A 237 -15.93 -18.79 8.92
C PRO A 237 -16.77 -17.94 7.95
N GLN A 238 -18.04 -17.66 8.27
CA GLN A 238 -18.91 -16.83 7.44
C GLN A 238 -18.62 -15.33 7.57
N ASN A 239 -18.21 -14.85 8.75
CA ASN A 239 -18.01 -13.43 9.04
C ASN A 239 -16.57 -13.09 9.48
N TRP A 240 -15.69 -14.08 9.62
CA TRP A 240 -14.30 -13.86 9.98
C TRP A 240 -13.40 -14.85 9.22
N PRO A 241 -13.25 -14.68 7.89
CA PRO A 241 -12.30 -15.47 7.09
C PRO A 241 -10.84 -15.00 7.25
N PHE A 242 -10.60 -13.94 8.03
CA PHE A 242 -9.31 -13.24 8.16
C PHE A 242 -8.32 -13.95 9.09
N THR A 243 -8.06 -15.23 8.80
CA THR A 243 -7.15 -16.12 9.53
C THR A 243 -6.11 -16.80 8.61
N SER A 244 -6.14 -16.49 7.32
CA SER A 244 -5.21 -16.99 6.31
C SER A 244 -4.48 -15.84 5.65
N ASP A 245 -3.33 -16.11 5.04
CA ASP A 245 -2.51 -15.10 4.40
C ASP A 245 -3.29 -14.30 3.36
N GLN A 246 -3.01 -13.00 3.31
CA GLN A 246 -3.57 -12.04 2.36
C GLN A 246 -2.43 -11.44 1.53
N PHE A 247 -2.69 -11.13 0.27
CA PHE A 247 -1.81 -10.32 -0.57
C PHE A 247 -2.37 -8.92 -0.79
N ILE A 248 -1.50 -7.94 -1.00
CA ILE A 248 -1.85 -6.54 -1.21
C ILE A 248 -2.19 -6.30 -2.68
N ILE A 249 -3.18 -5.44 -2.93
CA ILE A 249 -3.62 -5.00 -4.25
C ILE A 249 -3.67 -3.47 -4.28
N LEU A 250 -3.06 -2.88 -5.32
CA LEU A 250 -3.13 -1.46 -5.64
C LEU A 250 -3.67 -1.29 -7.06
N ASN A 251 -4.72 -0.51 -7.25
CA ASN A 251 -5.24 -0.23 -8.59
C ASN A 251 -5.98 1.11 -8.69
N ILE A 252 -6.25 1.53 -9.93
CA ILE A 252 -7.30 2.50 -10.26
C ILE A 252 -8.24 1.85 -11.26
N ALA A 253 -9.45 1.50 -10.83
CA ALA A 253 -10.53 1.14 -11.74
C ALA A 253 -11.14 2.39 -12.39
N MET A 254 -11.82 2.21 -13.54
CA MET A 254 -12.49 3.27 -14.27
C MET A 254 -13.97 2.95 -14.46
N GLY A 255 -14.83 3.76 -13.85
CA GLY A 255 -16.26 3.56 -13.81
C GLY A 255 -16.67 2.31 -13.05
N GLY A 256 -17.94 1.97 -13.16
CA GLY A 256 -18.52 0.76 -12.60
C GLY A 256 -19.99 0.66 -13.01
N SER A 257 -20.69 -0.36 -12.55
CA SER A 257 -22.12 -0.51 -12.84
C SER A 257 -23.00 0.58 -12.19
N TRP A 258 -22.46 1.36 -11.26
CA TRP A 258 -23.20 2.35 -10.44
C TRP A 258 -22.77 3.81 -10.65
N PHE A 259 -21.76 4.11 -11.48
CA PHE A 259 -21.37 5.49 -11.80
C PHE A 259 -20.71 5.59 -13.18
N SER A 260 -20.80 6.78 -13.78
CA SER A 260 -20.20 7.11 -15.08
C SER A 260 -18.83 7.77 -14.93
N ILE A 261 -18.06 7.73 -16.02
CA ILE A 261 -16.80 8.48 -16.15
C ILE A 261 -17.12 9.83 -16.79
N ASP A 262 -16.51 10.92 -16.31
CA ASP A 262 -16.62 12.23 -16.95
C ASP A 262 -16.20 12.12 -18.42
N PRO A 263 -17.05 12.53 -19.38
CA PRO A 263 -16.69 12.57 -20.80
C PRO A 263 -15.37 13.30 -21.11
N ASN A 264 -14.99 14.27 -20.28
CA ASN A 264 -13.76 15.07 -20.41
C ASN A 264 -12.55 14.46 -19.69
N PHE A 265 -12.70 13.32 -19.00
CA PHE A 265 -11.58 12.60 -18.40
C PHE A 265 -10.50 12.34 -19.47
N ASN A 266 -9.24 12.59 -19.11
CA ASN A 266 -8.09 12.31 -19.97
C ASN A 266 -7.11 11.36 -19.27
N GLU A 267 -6.57 11.77 -18.12
CA GLU A 267 -5.73 10.93 -17.29
C GLU A 267 -5.85 11.33 -15.83
N ALA A 268 -5.58 10.37 -14.93
CA ALA A 268 -5.42 10.62 -13.51
C ALA A 268 -4.42 9.64 -12.91
N THR A 269 -3.72 10.07 -11.85
CA THR A 269 -2.62 9.31 -11.25
C THR A 269 -2.84 9.12 -9.76
N MET A 270 -2.71 7.87 -9.30
CA MET A 270 -2.47 7.55 -7.89
C MET A 270 -0.95 7.51 -7.68
N GLU A 271 -0.47 8.27 -6.71
CA GLU A 271 0.94 8.28 -6.31
C GLU A 271 1.08 7.54 -4.98
N VAL A 272 1.98 6.55 -4.91
CA VAL A 272 2.27 5.81 -3.69
C VAL A 272 3.73 6.01 -3.33
N ASP A 273 3.97 6.57 -2.14
CA ASP A 273 5.30 6.83 -1.61
C ASP A 273 5.93 5.58 -1.02
N TYR A 274 5.17 4.81 -0.25
CA TYR A 274 5.62 3.51 0.22
C TYR A 274 4.45 2.58 0.53
N VAL A 275 4.78 1.29 0.57
CA VAL A 275 3.99 0.26 1.26
C VAL A 275 4.90 -0.38 2.31
N ARG A 276 4.45 -0.43 3.57
CA ARG A 276 5.21 -1.02 4.68
C ARG A 276 4.32 -1.96 5.46
N VAL A 277 4.86 -3.13 5.83
CA VAL A 277 4.18 -4.11 6.67
C VAL A 277 5.02 -4.42 7.90
N TYR A 278 4.37 -4.41 9.06
CA TYR A 278 4.98 -4.59 10.37
C TYR A 278 4.31 -5.69 11.18
N GLN A 279 5.06 -6.36 12.05
CA GLN A 279 4.58 -7.37 13.01
C GLN A 279 5.25 -7.28 14.36
#